data_AF-A0A834ANI0-F1
#
_entry.id   AF-A0A834ANI0-F1
#
_cell.length_a   1.000
_cell.length_b   1.000
_cell.length_c   1.000
_cell.angle_alpha   90.00
_cell.angle_beta   90.00
_cell.angle_gamma   90.00
#
_symmetry.space_group_name_H-M   'P 1'
#
loop_
_entity.id
_entity.type
_entity.pdbx_description
1 polymer ?
#
loop_
_entity_poly.entity_id
_entity_poly.type
_entity_poly.pdbx_seq_one_letter_code
_entity_poly.pdbx_strand_id
1 'polypeptide(L)'
;MYDHLLEAPVTREQLNHYRNVAENARGELAATLVKFECAQSELQELQSEMLSKEVSCQGLKAEMEKCKENNARKASLLASLRDRVQELEEELAVLSASKVRTETTAHAAVKENQELKKKVVELDEKLQKCFKENEENKNQVSKSCREHEEFLAQLRDCLGPDKKSQEMSAGDLIAKLRALCRENALGQGRIAALEEAVNVHEMEAKASRETILRLVSEVNREQENAASCAEEKDKLNQDLLRAVEARETLEREVKTFRERLLTGQRAWDASKQELSLLKTSSGELEKSLKASLHAAAASQSQFSSFRERVAALLRGRGGAAGSTEEAVLEKIQEMVSQEESQKRMVSQLEAQVSELVEQLEEESGFRQEALQRAQKAERALETLQGRLTHLEGELVSGDVLRDNLNFEKQKVIT
;
A
#
# COMPACT_ATOMS: atom_id res chain seq x y z
N MET A 1 -73.43 53.29 -3.72
CA MET A 1 -72.46 53.62 -4.77
C MET A 1 -72.21 52.35 -5.55
N TYR A 2 -72.78 52.30 -6.76
CA TYR A 2 -72.58 51.23 -7.72
C TYR A 2 -71.14 51.30 -8.22
N ASP A 3 -70.37 50.24 -8.01
CA ASP A 3 -69.14 49.99 -8.77
C ASP A 3 -69.46 48.87 -9.75
N HIS A 4 -69.65 49.26 -11.01
CA HIS A 4 -69.94 48.37 -12.12
C HIS A 4 -68.67 47.60 -12.49
N LEU A 5 -68.45 46.45 -11.86
CA LEU A 5 -67.57 45.42 -12.42
C LEU A 5 -68.33 44.68 -13.52
N LEU A 6 -68.00 45.03 -14.76
CA LEU A 6 -68.40 44.33 -15.98
C LEU A 6 -67.99 42.85 -15.90
N GLU A 7 -68.93 41.99 -15.57
CA GLU A 7 -68.79 40.54 -15.71
C GLU A 7 -69.16 40.17 -17.16
N ALA A 8 -68.16 40.19 -18.05
CA ALA A 8 -68.32 39.69 -19.41
C ALA A 8 -68.50 38.15 -19.38
N PRO A 9 -69.35 37.56 -20.23
CA PRO A 9 -69.48 36.11 -20.29
C PRO A 9 -68.20 35.54 -20.92
N VAL A 10 -67.34 34.97 -20.08
CA VAL A 10 -66.10 34.32 -20.52
C VAL A 10 -66.47 33.22 -21.52
N THR A 11 -66.01 33.36 -22.76
CA THR A 11 -66.26 32.36 -23.80
C THR A 11 -65.55 31.04 -23.44
N ARG A 12 -66.12 29.89 -23.81
CA ARG A 12 -65.59 28.55 -23.49
C ARG A 12 -64.11 28.38 -23.92
N GLU A 13 -63.69 29.08 -24.96
CA GLU A 13 -62.32 29.13 -25.47
C GLU A 13 -61.36 29.85 -24.50
N GLN A 14 -61.78 30.96 -23.89
CA GLN A 14 -60.99 31.66 -22.87
C GLN A 14 -60.78 30.78 -21.63
N LEU A 15 -61.82 30.07 -21.18
CA LEU A 15 -61.72 29.11 -20.08
C LEU A 15 -60.73 27.97 -20.38
N ASN A 16 -60.73 27.44 -21.59
CA ASN A 16 -59.77 26.41 -22.00
C ASN A 16 -58.35 26.96 -22.13
N HIS A 17 -58.17 28.19 -22.63
CA HIS A 17 -56.86 28.84 -22.68
C HIS A 17 -56.26 29.02 -21.28
N TYR A 18 -57.05 29.53 -20.32
CA TYR A 18 -56.60 29.65 -18.93
C TYR A 18 -56.29 28.29 -18.29
N ARG A 19 -57.06 27.24 -18.60
CA ARG A 19 -56.78 25.88 -18.12
C ARG A 19 -55.44 25.37 -18.65
N ASN A 20 -55.18 25.49 -19.94
CA ASN A 20 -53.93 25.03 -20.54
C ASN A 20 -52.72 25.82 -20.00
N VAL A 21 -52.85 27.14 -19.85
CA VAL A 21 -51.79 27.97 -19.24
C VAL A 21 -51.53 27.55 -17.79
N ALA A 22 -52.58 27.26 -17.01
CA ALA A 22 -52.45 26.79 -15.64
C ALA A 22 -51.82 25.39 -15.55
N GLU A 23 -52.19 24.47 -16.44
CA GLU A 23 -51.60 23.12 -16.52
C GLU A 23 -50.13 23.17 -16.95
N ASN A 24 -49.79 24.01 -17.93
CA ASN A 24 -48.42 24.20 -18.38
C ASN A 24 -47.55 24.82 -17.27
N ALA A 25 -48.07 25.83 -16.57
CA ALA A 25 -47.41 26.41 -15.39
C ALA A 25 -47.24 25.37 -14.26
N ARG A 26 -48.19 24.45 -14.08
CA ARG A 26 -48.08 23.33 -13.14
C ARG A 26 -47.00 22.34 -13.53
N GLY A 27 -46.88 22.03 -14.82
CA GLY A 27 -45.83 21.17 -15.38
C GLY A 27 -44.45 21.78 -15.22
N GLU A 28 -44.29 23.07 -15.54
CA GLU A 28 -43.05 23.83 -15.32
C GLU A 28 -42.69 23.88 -13.83
N LEU A 29 -43.68 24.10 -12.95
CA LEU A 29 -43.47 24.05 -11.50
C LEU A 29 -43.01 22.65 -11.05
N ALA A 30 -43.62 21.58 -11.53
CA ALA A 30 -43.18 20.22 -11.21
C ALA A 30 -41.76 19.92 -11.72
N ALA A 31 -41.42 20.34 -12.94
CA ALA A 31 -40.08 20.15 -13.50
C ALA A 31 -39.00 20.94 -12.74
N THR A 32 -39.33 22.16 -12.29
CA THR A 32 -38.43 22.98 -11.46
C THR A 32 -38.27 22.42 -10.06
N LEU A 33 -39.34 21.85 -9.47
CA LEU A 33 -39.27 21.13 -8.19
C LEU A 33 -38.35 19.91 -8.26
N VAL A 34 -38.49 19.06 -9.29
CA VAL A 34 -37.59 17.90 -9.46
C VAL A 34 -36.13 18.35 -9.61
N LYS A 35 -35.86 19.39 -10.40
CA LYS A 35 -34.49 19.94 -10.53
C LYS A 35 -33.97 20.48 -9.20
N PHE A 36 -34.82 21.14 -8.42
CA PHE A 36 -34.48 21.63 -7.09
C PHE A 36 -34.15 20.47 -6.14
N GLU A 37 -34.95 19.40 -6.13
CA GLU A 37 -34.72 18.20 -5.31
C GLU A 37 -33.44 17.46 -5.71
N CYS A 38 -33.16 17.32 -7.02
CA CYS A 38 -31.89 16.76 -7.50
C CYS A 38 -30.70 17.61 -7.05
N ALA A 39 -30.75 18.92 -7.26
CA ALA A 39 -29.69 19.83 -6.83
C ALA A 39 -29.49 19.81 -5.30
N GLN A 40 -30.58 19.69 -4.54
CA GLN A 40 -30.52 19.57 -3.09
C GLN A 40 -29.86 18.27 -2.64
N SER A 41 -30.14 17.16 -3.33
CA SER A 41 -29.54 15.85 -3.05
C SER A 41 -28.03 15.85 -3.35
N GLU A 42 -27.62 16.40 -4.50
CA GLU A 42 -26.21 16.59 -4.86
C GLU A 42 -25.47 17.46 -3.82
N LEU A 43 -26.13 18.51 -3.32
CA LEU A 43 -25.54 19.39 -2.30
C LEU A 43 -25.31 18.64 -0.98
N GLN A 44 -26.24 17.77 -0.58
CA GLN A 44 -26.08 16.93 0.61
C GLN A 44 -24.98 15.89 0.44
N GLU A 45 -24.87 15.27 -0.74
CA GLU A 45 -23.81 14.31 -1.06
C GLU A 45 -22.43 14.96 -1.01
N LEU A 46 -22.25 16.12 -1.66
CA LEU A 46 -21.01 16.89 -1.62
C LEU A 46 -20.66 17.34 -0.19
N GLN A 47 -21.65 17.72 0.61
CA GLN A 47 -21.43 18.06 2.02
C GLN A 47 -20.92 16.84 2.82
N SER A 48 -21.50 15.66 2.59
CA SER A 48 -21.07 14.41 3.22
C SER A 48 -19.64 14.04 2.81
N GLU A 49 -19.31 14.12 1.52
CA GLU A 49 -17.96 13.89 1.02
C GLU A 49 -16.94 14.86 1.60
N MET A 50 -17.29 16.15 1.67
CA MET A 50 -16.45 17.19 2.26
C MET A 50 -16.15 16.88 3.73
N LEU A 51 -17.17 16.51 4.52
CA LEU A 51 -16.99 16.13 5.93
C LEU A 51 -16.11 14.88 6.08
N SER A 52 -16.29 13.88 5.22
CA SER A 52 -15.45 12.68 5.20
C SER A 52 -13.98 13.00 4.90
N LYS A 53 -13.72 13.86 3.91
CA LYS A 53 -12.36 14.32 3.60
C LYS A 53 -11.75 15.17 4.71
N GLU A 54 -12.55 16.01 5.37
CA GLU A 54 -12.10 16.80 6.54
C GLU A 54 -11.63 15.87 7.67
N VAL A 55 -12.39 14.82 7.99
CA VAL A 55 -11.99 13.81 8.99
C VAL A 55 -10.71 13.10 8.57
N SER A 56 -10.59 12.70 7.31
CA SER A 56 -9.36 12.07 6.78
C SER A 56 -8.15 13.01 6.87
N CYS A 57 -8.32 14.29 6.55
CA CYS A 57 -7.27 15.31 6.65
C CYS A 57 -6.83 15.51 8.11
N GLN A 58 -7.77 15.53 9.05
CA GLN A 58 -7.46 15.62 10.48
C GLN A 58 -6.70 14.38 10.98
N GLY A 59 -7.07 13.18 10.51
CA GLY A 59 -6.34 11.94 10.78
C GLY A 59 -4.89 11.99 10.30
N LEU A 60 -4.68 12.37 9.03
CA LEU A 60 -3.34 12.53 8.46
C LEU A 60 -2.51 13.59 9.20
N LYS A 61 -3.13 14.68 9.65
CA LYS A 61 -2.47 15.71 10.44
C LYS A 61 -2.00 15.18 11.79
N ALA A 62 -2.82 14.39 12.49
CA ALA A 62 -2.45 13.76 13.75
C ALA A 62 -1.29 12.75 13.58
N GLU A 63 -1.31 11.94 12.52
CA GLU A 63 -0.21 11.03 12.20
C GLU A 63 1.09 11.77 11.88
N MET A 64 1.01 12.88 11.13
CA MET A 64 2.17 13.73 10.84
C MET A 64 2.78 14.28 12.13
N GLU A 65 1.98 14.80 13.06
CA GLU A 65 2.48 15.32 14.33
C GLU A 65 3.11 14.21 15.20
N LYS A 66 2.51 13.01 15.24
CA LYS A 66 3.11 11.85 15.91
C LYS A 66 4.46 11.45 15.30
N CYS A 67 4.59 11.50 13.98
CA CYS A 67 5.86 11.27 13.29
C CYS A 67 6.91 12.33 13.63
N LYS A 68 6.53 13.61 13.68
CA LYS A 68 7.44 14.70 14.10
C LYS A 68 7.92 14.50 15.53
N GLU A 69 7.02 14.18 16.46
CA GLU A 69 7.37 13.94 17.86
C GLU A 69 8.32 12.74 17.99
N ASN A 70 8.04 11.63 17.30
CA ASN A 70 8.94 10.47 17.29
C ASN A 70 10.33 10.83 16.73
N ASN A 71 10.37 11.61 15.65
CA ASN A 71 11.62 12.07 15.07
C ASN A 71 12.41 12.97 16.04
N ALA A 72 11.74 13.89 16.74
CA ALA A 72 12.35 14.73 17.76
C ALA A 72 12.93 13.89 18.91
N ARG A 73 12.17 12.91 19.42
CA ARG A 73 12.65 11.99 20.47
C ARG A 73 13.88 11.19 20.03
N LYS A 74 13.87 10.67 18.79
CA LYS A 74 15.01 9.96 18.21
C LYS A 74 16.22 10.87 18.02
N ALA A 75 16.02 12.12 17.58
CA ALA A 75 17.08 13.09 17.44
C ALA A 75 17.72 13.45 18.78
N SER A 76 16.92 13.65 19.84
CA SER A 76 17.42 13.88 21.20
C SER A 76 18.22 12.68 21.74
N LEU A 77 17.74 11.45 21.50
CA LEU A 77 18.47 10.24 21.87
C LEU A 77 19.81 10.14 21.14
N LEU A 78 19.82 10.39 19.83
CA LEU A 78 21.06 10.40 19.04
C LEU A 78 22.05 11.46 19.52
N ALA A 79 21.58 12.65 19.92
CA ALA A 79 22.43 13.68 20.51
C ALA A 79 23.06 13.20 21.82
N SER A 80 22.25 12.70 22.75
CA SER A 80 22.74 12.17 24.04
C SER A 80 23.73 11.01 23.89
N LEU A 81 23.50 10.11 22.92
CA LEU A 81 24.44 9.03 22.63
C LEU A 81 25.76 9.55 22.05
N ARG A 82 25.73 10.58 21.21
CA ARG A 82 26.96 11.21 20.69
C ARG A 82 27.74 11.90 21.80
N ASP A 83 27.07 12.62 22.68
CA ASP A 83 27.70 13.27 23.83
C ASP A 83 28.38 12.22 24.72
N ARG A 84 27.71 11.09 24.97
CA ARG A 84 28.28 9.99 25.76
C ARG A 84 29.49 9.32 25.10
N VAL A 85 29.48 9.17 23.78
CA VAL A 85 30.64 8.65 23.04
C VAL A 85 31.82 9.60 23.16
N GLN A 86 31.58 10.91 23.01
CA GLN A 86 32.62 11.92 23.16
C GLN A 86 33.22 11.91 24.58
N GLU A 87 32.37 11.84 25.62
CA GLU A 87 32.83 11.71 27.01
C GLU A 87 33.75 10.50 27.20
N LEU A 88 33.37 9.34 26.66
CA LEU A 88 34.17 8.12 26.76
C LEU A 88 35.49 8.22 25.98
N GLU A 89 35.49 8.89 24.83
CA GLU A 89 36.72 9.15 24.06
C GLU A 89 37.68 10.07 24.84
N GLU A 90 37.15 11.10 25.50
CA GLU A 90 37.93 11.99 26.38
C GLU A 90 38.49 11.25 27.60
N GLU A 91 37.68 10.41 28.27
CA GLU A 91 38.11 9.55 29.37
C GLU A 91 39.22 8.59 28.94
N LEU A 92 39.09 7.96 27.77
CA LEU A 92 40.09 7.06 27.21
C LEU A 92 41.41 7.81 26.94
N ALA A 93 41.34 9.02 26.40
CA ALA A 93 42.52 9.85 26.15
C ALA A 93 43.27 10.19 27.45
N VAL A 94 42.53 10.56 28.50
CA VAL A 94 43.09 10.82 29.84
C VAL A 94 43.72 9.56 30.43
N LEU A 95 43.04 8.41 30.32
CA LEU A 95 43.53 7.13 30.83
C LEU A 95 44.79 6.67 30.10
N SER A 96 44.84 6.83 28.78
CA SER A 96 46.03 6.56 27.95
C SER A 96 47.21 7.44 28.37
N ALA A 97 47.00 8.74 28.54
CA ALA A 97 48.04 9.66 29.00
C ALA A 97 48.53 9.31 30.42
N SER A 98 47.62 8.91 31.31
CA SER A 98 47.95 8.44 32.65
C SER A 98 48.79 7.16 32.60
N LYS A 99 48.38 6.17 31.80
CA LYS A 99 49.11 4.92 31.60
C LYS A 99 50.54 5.17 31.14
N VAL A 100 50.73 5.95 30.07
CA VAL A 100 52.06 6.29 29.55
C VAL A 100 52.92 6.96 30.62
N ARG A 101 52.35 7.86 31.43
CA ARG A 101 53.06 8.51 32.54
C ARG A 101 53.50 7.50 33.59
N THR A 102 52.60 6.61 34.02
CA THR A 102 52.92 5.58 35.03
C THR A 102 53.96 4.58 34.53
N GLU A 103 53.88 4.15 33.26
CA GLU A 103 54.87 3.27 32.63
C GLU A 103 56.25 3.94 32.57
N THR A 104 56.30 5.22 32.20
CA THR A 104 57.54 6.00 32.17
C THR A 104 58.17 6.10 33.57
N THR A 105 57.35 6.40 34.59
CA THR A 105 57.83 6.46 35.99
C THR A 105 58.31 5.09 36.48
N ALA A 106 57.57 4.01 36.19
CA ALA A 106 57.97 2.66 36.54
C ALA A 106 59.30 2.27 35.87
N HIS A 107 59.46 2.58 34.58
CA HIS A 107 60.69 2.30 33.85
C HIS A 107 61.90 3.06 34.44
N ALA A 108 61.72 4.33 34.82
CA ALA A 108 62.74 5.11 35.51
C ALA A 108 63.15 4.47 36.86
N ALA A 109 62.17 4.07 37.68
CA ALA A 109 62.42 3.44 38.98
C ALA A 109 63.11 2.06 38.85
N VAL A 110 62.78 1.28 37.81
CA VAL A 110 63.46 0.01 37.51
C VAL A 110 64.92 0.26 37.15
N LYS A 111 65.20 1.27 36.32
CA LYS A 111 66.57 1.64 35.95
C LYS A 111 67.40 2.07 37.15
N GLU A 112 66.84 2.93 38.02
CA GLU A 112 67.52 3.34 39.26
C GLU A 112 67.79 2.14 40.18
N ASN A 113 66.83 1.23 40.34
CA ASN A 113 67.03 -0.01 41.11
C ASN A 113 68.16 -0.88 40.53
N GLN A 114 68.29 -0.97 39.21
CA GLN A 114 69.40 -1.70 38.58
C GLN A 114 70.75 -1.05 38.88
N GLU A 115 70.82 0.28 38.86
CA GLU A 115 72.04 1.01 39.21
C GLU A 115 72.40 0.82 40.69
N LEU A 116 71.42 0.85 41.59
CA LEU A 116 71.63 0.55 43.01
C LEU A 116 72.11 -0.88 43.23
N LYS A 117 71.52 -1.87 42.55
CA LYS A 117 71.98 -3.27 42.62
C LYS A 117 73.45 -3.41 42.21
N LYS A 118 73.88 -2.73 41.13
CA LYS A 118 75.29 -2.72 40.71
C LYS A 118 76.20 -2.15 41.80
N LYS A 119 75.80 -1.04 42.44
CA LYS A 119 76.56 -0.45 43.55
C LYS A 119 76.65 -1.38 44.76
N VAL A 120 75.58 -2.12 45.08
CA VAL A 120 75.59 -3.09 46.19
C VAL A 120 76.62 -4.19 45.94
N VAL A 121 76.67 -4.74 44.71
CA VAL A 121 77.67 -5.75 44.35
C VAL A 121 79.10 -5.18 44.46
N GLU A 122 79.34 -3.98 43.94
CA GLU A 122 80.66 -3.33 44.03
C GLU A 122 81.10 -3.11 45.49
N LEU A 123 80.17 -2.73 46.38
CA LEU A 123 80.45 -2.56 47.81
C LEU A 123 80.71 -3.91 48.50
N ASP A 124 79.99 -4.96 48.13
CA ASP A 124 80.23 -6.30 48.67
C ASP A 124 81.61 -6.85 48.27
N GLU A 125 82.02 -6.66 47.02
CA GLU A 125 83.36 -7.01 46.53
C GLU A 125 84.46 -6.29 47.33
N LYS A 126 84.26 -4.98 47.60
CA LYS A 126 85.19 -4.19 48.43
C LYS A 126 85.25 -4.72 49.86
N LEU A 127 84.10 -5.06 50.46
CA LEU A 127 84.05 -5.63 51.80
C LEU A 127 84.77 -6.98 51.88
N GLN A 128 84.51 -7.89 50.94
CA GLN A 128 85.19 -9.19 50.89
C GLN A 128 86.70 -9.05 50.76
N LYS A 129 87.16 -8.09 49.95
CA LYS A 129 88.59 -7.80 49.82
C LYS A 129 89.20 -7.35 51.16
N CYS A 130 88.56 -6.41 51.86
CA CYS A 130 89.01 -5.98 53.20
C CYS A 130 89.02 -7.13 54.21
N PHE A 131 88.04 -8.03 54.16
CA PHE A 131 88.03 -9.23 55.02
C PHE A 131 89.23 -10.14 54.76
N LYS A 132 89.56 -10.39 53.49
CA LYS A 132 90.73 -11.20 53.12
C LYS A 132 92.03 -10.57 53.61
N GLU A 133 92.20 -9.27 53.36
CA GLU A 133 93.38 -8.51 53.84
C GLU A 133 93.50 -8.55 55.38
N ASN A 134 92.38 -8.47 56.12
CA ASN A 134 92.40 -8.54 57.58
C ASN A 134 92.77 -9.94 58.10
N GLU A 135 92.22 -11.00 57.50
CA GLU A 135 92.58 -12.38 57.85
C GLU A 135 94.04 -12.70 57.51
N GLU A 136 94.54 -12.25 56.35
CA GLU A 136 95.97 -12.34 56.01
C GLU A 136 96.86 -11.65 57.04
N ASN A 137 96.51 -10.43 57.47
CA ASN A 137 97.22 -9.72 58.53
C ASN A 137 97.21 -10.50 59.85
N LYS A 138 96.05 -11.04 60.27
CA LYS A 138 95.93 -11.83 61.50
C LYS A 138 96.75 -13.12 61.44
N ASN A 139 96.78 -13.79 60.30
CA ASN A 139 97.59 -14.97 60.06
C ASN A 139 99.09 -14.66 60.10
N GLN A 140 99.49 -13.53 59.52
CA GLN A 140 100.87 -13.05 59.57
C GLN A 140 101.33 -12.74 61.00
N VAL A 141 100.48 -12.09 61.80
CA VAL A 141 100.75 -11.87 63.23
C VAL A 141 100.88 -13.19 63.99
N SER A 142 99.95 -14.13 63.75
CA SER A 142 99.96 -15.44 64.41
C SER A 142 101.20 -16.26 64.05
N LYS A 143 101.63 -16.21 62.79
CA LYS A 143 102.86 -16.85 62.32
C LYS A 143 104.10 -16.25 63.01
N SER A 144 104.19 -14.93 63.09
CA SER A 144 105.29 -14.25 63.79
C SER A 144 105.37 -14.61 65.28
N CYS A 145 104.22 -14.79 65.95
CA CYS A 145 104.18 -15.28 67.34
C CYS A 145 104.67 -16.72 67.46
N ARG A 146 104.25 -17.62 66.56
CA ARG A 146 104.71 -19.03 66.55
C ARG A 146 106.20 -19.15 66.29
N GLU A 147 106.75 -18.36 65.37
CA GLU A 147 108.18 -18.31 65.10
C GLU A 147 108.97 -17.83 66.34
N HIS A 148 108.42 -16.89 67.11
CA HIS A 148 108.99 -16.48 68.40
C HIS A 148 108.92 -17.58 69.47
N GLU A 149 107.81 -18.33 69.56
CA GLU A 149 107.66 -19.46 70.49
C GLU A 149 108.55 -20.66 70.11
N GLU A 150 108.67 -20.96 68.81
CA GLU A 150 109.57 -21.99 68.29
C GLU A 150 111.04 -21.63 68.50
N PHE A 151 111.42 -20.36 68.34
CA PHE A 151 112.74 -19.87 68.71
C PHE A 151 113.05 -20.13 70.19
N LEU A 152 112.08 -19.87 71.08
CA LEU A 152 112.20 -20.16 72.52
C LEU A 152 112.23 -21.67 72.83
N ALA A 153 111.48 -22.49 72.09
CA ALA A 153 111.46 -23.95 72.25
C ALA A 153 112.75 -24.60 71.72
N GLN A 154 113.30 -24.15 70.60
CA GLN A 154 114.60 -24.59 70.07
C GLN A 154 115.75 -24.19 71.00
N LEU A 155 115.66 -23.03 71.65
CA LEU A 155 116.60 -22.63 72.71
C LEU A 155 116.55 -23.59 73.91
N ARG A 156 115.38 -24.19 74.18
CA ARG A 156 115.13 -25.13 75.29
C ARG A 156 115.58 -26.56 74.96
N ASP A 157 115.32 -27.03 73.75
CA ASP A 157 115.69 -28.39 73.31
C ASP A 157 117.20 -28.53 73.05
N CYS A 158 117.91 -27.44 72.75
CA CYS A 158 119.37 -27.39 72.74
C CYS A 158 120.02 -27.50 74.15
N LEU A 159 119.25 -27.35 75.24
CA LEU A 159 119.74 -27.39 76.63
C LEU A 159 119.42 -28.71 77.38
N GLY A 160 119.07 -29.79 76.67
CA GLY A 160 119.15 -31.22 77.11
C GLY A 160 117.90 -31.83 77.79
N PRO A 161 117.90 -33.12 78.22
CA PRO A 161 118.90 -34.20 78.08
C PRO A 161 118.39 -35.59 77.57
N ASP A 162 119.31 -36.29 76.89
CA ASP A 162 119.60 -37.74 76.81
C ASP A 162 118.66 -38.81 77.44
N LYS A 163 118.34 -39.89 76.68
CA LYS A 163 118.69 -41.29 77.04
C LYS A 163 118.14 -42.37 76.07
N LYS A 164 119.09 -43.01 75.39
CA LYS A 164 119.29 -44.48 75.20
C LYS A 164 118.08 -45.39 74.97
N SER A 165 118.07 -46.12 73.85
CA SER A 165 118.46 -47.55 73.79
C SER A 165 118.08 -48.24 72.47
N GLN A 166 118.91 -49.21 72.07
CA GLN A 166 118.85 -50.09 70.89
C GLN A 166 119.59 -49.56 69.64
N GLU A 167 120.85 -50.02 69.47
CA GLU A 167 121.67 -49.80 68.27
C GLU A 167 121.04 -50.51 67.06
N MET A 168 120.09 -49.84 66.39
CA MET A 168 120.16 -49.80 64.93
C MET A 168 121.46 -49.08 64.57
N SER A 169 122.22 -49.59 63.59
CA SER A 169 123.33 -48.80 63.08
C SER A 169 122.79 -47.46 62.58
N ALA A 170 123.55 -46.39 62.76
CA ALA A 170 123.14 -45.07 62.29
C ALA A 170 122.76 -45.10 60.79
N GLY A 171 123.39 -45.98 60.00
CA GLY A 171 123.04 -46.23 58.60
C GLY A 171 121.63 -46.78 58.39
N ASP A 172 121.20 -47.76 59.20
CA ASP A 172 119.88 -48.40 59.09
C ASP A 172 118.74 -47.46 59.53
N LEU A 173 118.96 -46.69 60.61
CA LEU A 173 118.04 -45.63 61.04
C LEU A 173 117.88 -44.56 59.96
N ILE A 174 118.98 -44.10 59.37
CA ILE A 174 118.97 -43.10 58.30
C ILE A 174 118.26 -43.66 57.05
N ALA A 175 118.48 -44.93 56.69
CA ALA A 175 117.83 -45.56 55.55
C ALA A 175 116.30 -45.67 55.75
N LYS A 176 115.86 -46.10 56.95
CA LYS A 176 114.45 -46.19 57.30
C LYS A 176 113.78 -44.83 57.40
N LEU A 177 114.47 -43.83 57.97
CA LEU A 177 114.01 -42.44 58.01
C LEU A 177 113.84 -41.88 56.59
N ARG A 178 114.82 -42.10 55.69
CA ARG A 178 114.71 -41.69 54.28
C ARG A 178 113.56 -42.40 53.55
N ALA A 179 113.33 -43.68 53.84
CA ALA A 179 112.17 -44.41 53.29
C ALA A 179 110.84 -43.80 53.75
N LEU A 180 110.68 -43.59 55.07
CA LEU A 180 109.50 -42.95 55.65
C LEU A 180 109.29 -41.51 55.18
N CYS A 181 110.36 -40.71 55.02
CA CYS A 181 110.26 -39.37 54.45
C CYS A 181 109.78 -39.39 52.99
N ARG A 182 110.23 -40.36 52.18
CA ARG A 182 109.76 -40.52 50.80
C ARG A 182 108.30 -40.96 50.75
N GLU A 183 107.91 -41.92 51.58
CA GLU A 183 106.51 -42.36 51.69
C GLU A 183 105.59 -41.23 52.18
N ASN A 184 106.03 -40.44 53.16
CA ASN A 184 105.28 -39.29 53.65
C ASN A 184 105.12 -38.21 52.57
N ALA A 185 106.19 -37.91 51.81
CA ALA A 185 106.10 -36.95 50.69
C ALA A 185 105.13 -37.44 49.60
N LEU A 186 105.15 -38.75 49.27
CA LEU A 186 104.18 -39.35 48.36
C LEU A 186 102.75 -39.31 48.93
N GLY A 187 102.58 -39.55 50.23
CA GLY A 187 101.30 -39.45 50.94
C GLY A 187 100.73 -38.03 50.90
N GLN A 188 101.55 -37.03 51.19
CA GLN A 188 101.20 -35.61 51.09
C GLN A 188 100.79 -35.22 49.66
N GLY A 189 101.52 -35.71 48.64
CA GLY A 189 101.15 -35.49 47.24
C GLY A 189 99.79 -36.11 46.88
N ARG A 190 99.49 -37.31 47.38
CA ARG A 190 98.17 -37.95 47.19
C ARG A 190 97.04 -37.21 47.90
N ILE A 191 97.29 -36.70 49.11
CA ILE A 191 96.31 -35.89 49.86
C ILE A 191 96.00 -34.61 49.09
N ALA A 192 97.02 -33.86 48.65
CA ALA A 192 96.83 -32.63 47.89
C ALA A 192 96.04 -32.85 46.59
N ALA A 193 96.33 -33.92 45.85
CA ALA A 193 95.57 -34.27 44.64
C ALA A 193 94.10 -34.63 44.94
N LEU A 194 93.83 -35.32 46.06
CA LEU A 194 92.47 -35.64 46.49
C LEU A 194 91.72 -34.38 46.95
N GLU A 195 92.37 -33.46 47.66
CA GLU A 195 91.79 -32.18 48.08
C GLU A 195 91.42 -31.31 46.87
N GLU A 196 92.29 -31.25 45.85
CA GLU A 196 91.99 -30.56 44.59
C GLU A 196 90.79 -31.19 43.86
N ALA A 197 90.76 -32.52 43.75
CA ALA A 197 89.65 -33.24 43.12
C ALA A 197 88.32 -33.01 43.87
N VAL A 198 88.32 -33.01 45.20
CA VAL A 198 87.14 -32.71 46.02
C VAL A 198 86.67 -31.27 45.78
N ASN A 199 87.59 -30.30 45.77
CA ASN A 199 87.26 -28.90 45.50
C ASN A 199 86.65 -28.71 44.10
N VAL A 200 87.22 -29.34 43.06
CA VAL A 200 86.66 -29.29 41.70
C VAL A 200 85.23 -29.85 41.68
N HIS A 201 85.01 -31.03 42.26
CA HIS A 201 83.66 -31.61 42.31
C HIS A 201 82.68 -30.78 43.14
N GLU A 202 83.11 -30.12 44.22
CA GLU A 202 82.24 -29.23 44.99
C GLU A 202 81.82 -28.00 44.15
N MET A 203 82.75 -27.42 43.39
CA MET A 203 82.46 -26.30 42.48
C MET A 203 81.54 -26.74 41.34
N GLU A 204 81.77 -27.91 40.75
CA GLU A 204 80.89 -28.50 39.73
C GLU A 204 79.48 -28.78 40.27
N ALA A 205 79.38 -29.31 41.49
CA ALA A 205 78.09 -29.58 42.15
C ALA A 205 77.33 -28.29 42.47
N LYS A 206 78.02 -27.23 42.90
CA LYS A 206 77.44 -25.89 43.11
C LYS A 206 76.90 -25.31 41.80
N ALA A 207 77.71 -25.30 40.74
CA ALA A 207 77.30 -24.84 39.41
C ALA A 207 76.11 -25.65 38.85
N SER A 208 76.11 -26.97 39.06
CA SER A 208 75.00 -27.85 38.66
C SER A 208 73.72 -27.52 39.44
N ARG A 209 73.81 -27.30 40.75
CA ARG A 209 72.67 -26.92 41.59
C ARG A 209 72.07 -25.58 41.16
N GLU A 210 72.91 -24.58 40.90
CA GLU A 210 72.45 -23.27 40.41
C GLU A 210 71.75 -23.40 39.05
N THR A 211 72.27 -24.24 38.16
CA THR A 211 71.65 -24.51 36.86
C THR A 211 70.30 -25.21 37.00
N ILE A 212 70.19 -26.19 37.89
CA ILE A 212 68.90 -26.84 38.20
C ILE A 212 67.91 -25.81 38.74
N LEU A 213 68.30 -24.94 39.69
CA LEU A 213 67.41 -23.92 40.25
C LEU A 213 66.91 -22.93 39.18
N ARG A 214 67.77 -22.52 38.26
CA ARG A 214 67.40 -21.67 37.13
C ARG A 214 66.41 -22.36 36.21
N LEU A 215 66.69 -23.61 35.81
CA LEU A 215 65.81 -24.40 34.95
C LEU A 215 64.46 -24.66 35.61
N VAL A 216 64.41 -24.95 36.91
CA VAL A 216 63.14 -25.10 37.65
C VAL A 216 62.33 -23.80 37.62
N SER A 217 62.98 -22.65 37.79
CA SER A 217 62.31 -21.35 37.72
C SER A 217 61.78 -21.05 36.31
N GLU A 218 62.56 -21.39 35.28
CA GLU A 218 62.14 -21.28 33.87
C GLU A 218 60.95 -22.21 33.56
N VAL A 219 60.99 -23.47 34.01
CA VAL A 219 59.89 -24.43 33.85
C VAL A 219 58.62 -23.95 34.54
N ASN A 220 58.72 -23.44 35.77
CA ASN A 220 57.56 -22.89 36.48
C ASN A 220 56.96 -21.69 35.75
N ARG A 221 57.79 -20.77 35.27
CA ARG A 221 57.33 -19.62 34.48
C ARG A 221 56.65 -20.07 33.18
N GLU A 222 57.22 -21.02 32.47
CA GLU A 222 56.59 -21.56 31.25
C GLU A 222 55.30 -22.33 31.56
N GLN A 223 55.21 -23.00 32.69
CA GLN A 223 53.99 -23.67 33.14
C GLN A 223 52.87 -22.66 33.44
N GLU A 224 53.18 -21.56 34.13
CA GLU A 224 52.23 -20.47 34.38
C GLU A 224 51.78 -19.82 33.06
N ASN A 225 52.72 -19.54 32.16
CA ASN A 225 52.43 -19.00 30.84
C ASN A 225 51.53 -19.95 30.02
N ALA A 226 51.82 -21.26 30.04
CA ALA A 226 51.04 -22.27 29.34
C ALA A 226 49.62 -22.39 29.91
N ALA A 227 49.47 -22.29 31.24
CA ALA A 227 48.16 -22.27 31.90
C ALA A 227 47.35 -21.02 31.49
N SER A 228 47.97 -19.84 31.53
CA SER A 228 47.33 -18.59 31.08
C SER A 228 46.90 -18.66 29.61
N CYS A 229 47.75 -19.19 28.73
CA CYS A 229 47.44 -19.38 27.31
C CYS A 229 46.28 -20.37 27.11
N ALA A 230 46.23 -21.45 27.89
CA ALA A 230 45.12 -22.39 27.86
C ALA A 230 43.79 -21.73 28.27
N GLU A 231 43.79 -20.91 29.32
CA GLU A 231 42.61 -20.16 29.74
C GLU A 231 42.14 -19.15 28.68
N GLU A 232 43.07 -18.41 28.07
CA GLU A 232 42.74 -17.48 26.97
C GLU A 232 42.14 -18.21 25.77
N LYS A 233 42.71 -19.35 25.38
CA LYS A 233 42.18 -20.20 24.32
C LYS A 233 40.76 -20.67 24.64
N ASP A 234 40.49 -21.07 25.88
CA ASP A 234 39.16 -21.53 26.28
C ASP A 234 38.14 -20.38 26.29
N LYS A 235 38.54 -19.17 26.70
CA LYS A 235 37.71 -17.96 26.57
C LYS A 235 37.38 -17.66 25.10
N LEU A 236 38.39 -17.67 24.22
CA LEU A 236 38.20 -17.46 22.78
C LEU A 236 37.29 -18.52 22.15
N ASN A 237 37.42 -19.79 22.57
CA ASN A 237 36.53 -20.85 22.11
C ASN A 237 35.07 -20.62 22.53
N GLN A 238 34.83 -20.15 23.76
CA GLN A 238 33.48 -19.81 24.22
C GLN A 238 32.89 -18.63 23.43
N ASP A 239 33.69 -17.59 23.18
CA ASP A 239 33.23 -16.44 22.41
C ASP A 239 32.99 -16.80 20.94
N LEU A 240 33.81 -17.69 20.36
CA LEU A 240 33.58 -18.26 19.03
C LEU A 240 32.24 -19.01 18.97
N LEU A 241 31.93 -19.85 19.96
CA LEU A 241 30.66 -20.57 20.02
C LEU A 241 29.47 -19.61 20.08
N ARG A 242 29.53 -18.59 20.96
CA ARG A 242 28.49 -17.54 21.04
C ARG A 242 28.31 -16.79 19.72
N ALA A 243 29.42 -16.46 19.06
CA ALA A 243 29.40 -15.78 17.77
C ALA A 243 28.79 -16.65 16.67
N VAL A 244 29.06 -17.97 16.69
CA VAL A 244 28.46 -18.93 15.76
C VAL A 244 26.95 -19.05 15.99
N GLU A 245 26.50 -19.18 17.24
CA GLU A 245 25.08 -19.22 17.58
C GLU A 245 24.34 -17.94 17.12
N ALA A 246 24.93 -16.77 17.36
CA ALA A 246 24.40 -15.49 16.90
C ALA A 246 24.38 -15.37 15.36
N ARG A 247 25.39 -15.91 14.68
CA ARG A 247 25.41 -15.99 13.21
C ARG A 247 24.25 -16.87 12.70
N GLU A 248 24.05 -18.04 13.29
CA GLU A 248 22.98 -18.94 12.90
C GLU A 248 21.58 -18.36 13.15
N THR A 249 21.40 -17.58 14.23
CA THR A 249 20.14 -16.85 14.46
C THR A 249 19.87 -15.84 13.35
N LEU A 250 20.89 -15.05 12.97
CA LEU A 250 20.78 -14.07 11.89
C LEU A 250 20.56 -14.75 10.53
N GLU A 251 21.21 -15.87 10.24
CA GLU A 251 21.00 -16.64 9.01
C GLU A 251 19.56 -17.14 8.89
N ARG A 252 18.95 -17.59 9.99
CA ARG A 252 17.54 -17.98 10.04
C ARG A 252 16.62 -16.79 9.76
N GLU A 253 16.87 -15.63 10.37
CA GLU A 253 16.10 -14.40 10.12
C GLU A 253 16.21 -13.95 8.67
N VAL A 254 17.42 -13.93 8.10
CA VAL A 254 17.66 -13.60 6.68
C VAL A 254 16.87 -14.54 5.77
N LYS A 255 16.81 -15.84 6.08
CA LYS A 255 15.99 -16.79 5.31
C LYS A 255 14.51 -16.43 5.37
N THR A 256 13.97 -16.15 6.55
CA THR A 256 12.57 -15.72 6.72
C THR A 256 12.28 -14.41 5.97
N PHE A 257 13.17 -13.43 6.02
CA PHE A 257 13.00 -12.18 5.26
C PHE A 257 13.01 -12.41 3.75
N ARG A 258 13.87 -13.29 3.22
CA ARG A 258 13.87 -13.66 1.81
C ARG A 258 12.57 -14.34 1.39
N GLU A 259 12.05 -15.26 2.20
CA GLU A 259 10.77 -15.93 1.93
C GLU A 259 9.59 -14.93 1.91
N ARG A 260 9.56 -13.98 2.84
CA ARG A 260 8.57 -12.89 2.87
C ARG A 260 8.69 -11.99 1.65
N LEU A 261 9.91 -11.64 1.24
CA LEU A 261 10.16 -10.83 0.06
C LEU A 261 9.67 -11.53 -1.21
N LEU A 262 9.99 -12.82 -1.38
CA LEU A 262 9.52 -13.62 -2.52
C LEU A 262 7.99 -13.74 -2.55
N THR A 263 7.36 -13.89 -1.39
CA THR A 263 5.89 -13.92 -1.28
C THR A 263 5.27 -12.58 -1.64
N GLY A 264 5.84 -11.47 -1.15
CA GLY A 264 5.43 -10.12 -1.51
C GLY A 264 5.57 -9.83 -3.01
N GLN A 265 6.67 -10.28 -3.62
CA GLN A 265 6.92 -10.16 -5.06
C GLN A 265 5.82 -10.89 -5.87
N ARG A 266 5.50 -12.13 -5.51
CA ARG A 266 4.43 -12.90 -6.19
C ARG A 266 3.06 -12.23 -6.06
N ALA A 267 2.74 -11.69 -4.88
CA ALA A 267 1.49 -10.97 -4.66
C ALA A 267 1.42 -9.68 -5.50
N TRP A 268 2.53 -8.95 -5.59
CA TRP A 268 2.63 -7.77 -6.45
C TRP A 268 2.47 -8.11 -7.94
N ASP A 269 3.13 -9.18 -8.41
CA ASP A 269 2.99 -9.66 -9.79
C ASP A 269 1.55 -10.08 -10.10
N ALA A 270 0.87 -10.76 -9.17
CA ALA A 270 -0.54 -11.12 -9.30
C ALA A 270 -1.45 -9.88 -9.39
N SER A 271 -1.26 -8.90 -8.49
CA SER A 271 -2.02 -7.64 -8.52
C SER A 271 -1.79 -6.84 -9.81
N LYS A 272 -0.56 -6.87 -10.34
CA LYS A 272 -0.23 -6.27 -11.64
C LYS A 272 -0.97 -6.95 -12.79
N GLN A 273 -1.09 -8.27 -12.77
CA GLN A 273 -1.88 -9.02 -13.75
C GLN A 273 -3.37 -8.70 -13.64
N GLU A 274 -3.94 -8.69 -12.44
CA GLU A 274 -5.35 -8.30 -12.21
C GLU A 274 -5.64 -6.88 -12.71
N LEU A 275 -4.75 -5.92 -12.43
CA LEU A 275 -4.88 -4.55 -12.93
C LEU A 275 -4.89 -4.51 -14.46
N SER A 276 -4.05 -5.32 -15.12
CA SER A 276 -4.03 -5.41 -16.58
C SER A 276 -5.34 -5.96 -17.14
N LEU A 277 -5.93 -6.97 -16.50
CA LEU A 277 -7.22 -7.56 -16.86
C LEU A 277 -8.38 -6.57 -16.67
N LEU A 278 -8.39 -5.85 -15.54
CA LEU A 278 -9.37 -4.80 -15.27
C LEU A 278 -9.29 -3.67 -16.30
N LYS A 279 -8.07 -3.30 -16.73
CA LYS A 279 -7.88 -2.30 -17.77
C LYS A 279 -8.44 -2.76 -19.11
N THR A 280 -8.25 -4.03 -19.48
CA THR A 280 -8.84 -4.58 -20.71
C THR A 280 -10.36 -4.64 -20.65
N SER A 281 -10.93 -5.12 -19.53
CA SER A 281 -12.39 -5.20 -19.38
C SER A 281 -13.04 -3.81 -19.34
N SER A 282 -12.40 -2.83 -18.69
CA SER A 282 -12.85 -1.43 -18.71
C SER A 282 -12.87 -0.88 -20.14
N GLY A 283 -11.84 -1.17 -20.94
CA GLY A 283 -11.79 -0.73 -22.34
C GLY A 283 -12.85 -1.39 -23.22
N GLU A 284 -13.18 -2.66 -22.97
CA GLU A 284 -14.29 -3.36 -23.65
C GLU A 284 -15.65 -2.79 -23.28
N LEU A 285 -15.87 -2.51 -21.99
CA LEU A 285 -17.11 -1.91 -21.50
C LEU A 285 -17.31 -0.51 -22.08
N GLU A 286 -16.24 0.29 -22.18
CA GLU A 286 -16.29 1.61 -22.81
C GLU A 286 -16.64 1.52 -24.30
N LYS A 287 -16.09 0.54 -25.03
CA LYS A 287 -16.46 0.28 -26.43
C LYS A 287 -17.94 -0.11 -26.56
N SER A 288 -18.42 -1.00 -25.68
CA SER A 288 -19.83 -1.42 -25.65
C SER A 288 -20.77 -0.25 -25.36
N LEU A 289 -20.41 0.60 -24.39
CA LEU A 289 -21.17 1.80 -24.06
C LEU A 289 -21.25 2.76 -25.26
N LYS A 290 -20.12 3.03 -25.93
CA LYS A 290 -20.10 3.86 -27.14
C LYS A 290 -20.97 3.28 -28.25
N ALA A 291 -20.89 1.96 -28.49
CA ALA A 291 -21.73 1.28 -29.47
C ALA A 291 -23.23 1.42 -29.12
N SER A 292 -23.60 1.24 -27.86
CA SER A 292 -24.97 1.41 -27.38
C SER A 292 -25.47 2.85 -27.55
N LEU A 293 -24.65 3.85 -27.23
CA LEU A 293 -24.99 5.26 -27.42
C LEU A 293 -25.21 5.59 -28.91
N HIS A 294 -24.34 5.10 -29.79
CA HIS A 294 -24.52 5.26 -31.24
C HIS A 294 -25.78 4.57 -31.76
N ALA A 295 -26.08 3.36 -31.28
CA ALA A 295 -27.31 2.65 -31.63
C ALA A 295 -28.56 3.42 -31.16
N ALA A 296 -28.56 3.92 -29.91
CA ALA A 296 -29.64 4.72 -29.37
C ALA A 296 -29.84 6.02 -30.17
N ALA A 297 -28.77 6.73 -30.52
CA ALA A 297 -28.83 7.92 -31.35
C ALA A 297 -29.36 7.62 -32.77
N ALA A 298 -28.96 6.49 -33.36
CA ALA A 298 -29.46 6.04 -34.65
C ALA A 298 -30.96 5.71 -34.60
N SER A 299 -31.41 4.99 -33.57
CA SER A 299 -32.84 4.72 -33.34
C SER A 299 -33.62 6.01 -33.11
N GLN A 300 -33.11 6.94 -32.31
CA GLN A 300 -33.75 8.23 -32.08
C GLN A 300 -33.90 9.03 -33.37
N SER A 301 -32.87 9.04 -34.22
CA SER A 301 -32.92 9.65 -35.55
C SER A 301 -33.93 8.97 -36.49
N GLN A 302 -34.03 7.64 -36.43
CA GLN A 302 -35.07 6.91 -37.17
C GLN A 302 -36.47 7.28 -36.67
N PHE A 303 -36.69 7.34 -35.36
CA PHE A 303 -37.97 7.77 -34.78
C PHE A 303 -38.32 9.21 -35.13
N SER A 304 -37.35 10.14 -35.10
CA SER A 304 -37.60 11.52 -35.52
C SER A 304 -37.95 11.60 -37.00
N SER A 305 -37.23 10.88 -37.88
CA SER A 305 -37.55 10.84 -39.31
C SER A 305 -38.91 10.19 -39.61
N PHE A 306 -39.28 9.14 -38.88
CA PHE A 306 -40.60 8.52 -38.98
C PHE A 306 -41.69 9.51 -38.56
N ARG A 307 -41.51 10.18 -37.43
CA ARG A 307 -42.43 11.22 -36.94
C ARG A 307 -42.59 12.36 -37.95
N GLU A 308 -41.50 12.82 -38.55
CA GLU A 308 -41.55 13.83 -39.61
C GLU A 308 -42.35 13.36 -40.84
N ARG A 309 -42.18 12.10 -41.27
CA ARG A 309 -42.98 11.51 -42.36
C ARG A 309 -44.46 11.45 -42.02
N VAL A 310 -44.81 11.02 -40.81
CA VAL A 310 -46.20 11.00 -40.33
C VAL A 310 -46.77 12.42 -40.30
N ALA A 311 -46.03 13.38 -39.73
CA ALA A 311 -46.44 14.79 -39.70
C ALA A 311 -46.62 15.38 -41.12
N ALA A 312 -45.78 14.98 -42.08
CA ALA A 312 -45.91 15.38 -43.48
C ALA A 312 -47.17 14.80 -44.16
N LEU A 313 -47.50 13.54 -43.92
CA LEU A 313 -48.73 12.90 -44.43
C LEU A 313 -50.00 13.55 -43.85
N LEU A 314 -49.97 13.91 -42.57
CA LEU A 314 -51.08 14.57 -41.89
C LEU A 314 -51.27 16.05 -42.29
N ARG A 315 -50.30 16.66 -42.98
CA ARG A 315 -50.31 18.06 -43.42
C ARG A 315 -51.25 18.34 -44.62
N GLY A 316 -52.06 17.38 -45.06
CA GLY A 316 -52.99 17.57 -46.20
C GLY A 316 -53.90 18.80 -46.07
N ARG A 317 -54.18 19.47 -47.20
CA ARG A 317 -54.98 20.70 -47.53
C ARG A 317 -55.37 21.74 -46.46
N GLY A 318 -54.86 21.70 -45.24
CA GLY A 318 -55.30 22.57 -44.15
C GLY A 318 -54.44 22.47 -42.91
N GLY A 319 -53.30 23.17 -42.92
CA GLY A 319 -52.56 23.55 -41.71
C GLY A 319 -51.18 22.90 -41.55
N ALA A 320 -50.24 23.68 -41.01
CA ALA A 320 -48.90 23.22 -40.68
C ALA A 320 -48.94 22.35 -39.40
N ALA A 321 -48.94 21.03 -39.55
CA ALA A 321 -48.73 20.12 -38.43
C ALA A 321 -47.29 20.24 -37.92
N GLY A 322 -47.13 20.45 -36.60
CA GLY A 322 -45.85 20.36 -35.89
C GLY A 322 -45.30 18.93 -35.89
N SER A 323 -43.98 18.77 -35.82
CA SER A 323 -43.32 17.45 -35.81
C SER A 323 -43.17 16.82 -34.41
N THR A 324 -43.78 17.42 -33.39
CA THR A 324 -43.86 16.83 -32.05
C THR A 324 -44.86 15.67 -32.01
N GLU A 325 -44.62 14.68 -31.16
CA GLU A 325 -45.49 13.50 -31.07
C GLU A 325 -46.89 13.89 -30.59
N GLU A 326 -46.94 14.81 -29.63
CA GLU A 326 -48.16 15.42 -29.11
C GLU A 326 -48.93 16.16 -30.21
N ALA A 327 -48.25 16.93 -31.07
CA ALA A 327 -48.90 17.64 -32.17
C ALA A 327 -49.43 16.69 -33.26
N VAL A 328 -48.74 15.58 -33.51
CA VAL A 328 -49.22 14.50 -34.41
C VAL A 328 -50.49 13.86 -33.82
N LEU A 329 -50.50 13.55 -32.52
CA LEU A 329 -51.66 12.97 -31.85
C LEU A 329 -52.88 13.92 -31.84
N GLU A 330 -52.67 15.19 -31.50
CA GLU A 330 -53.73 16.21 -31.55
C GLU A 330 -54.32 16.34 -32.94
N LYS A 331 -53.49 16.33 -34.00
CA LYS A 331 -53.97 16.45 -35.38
C LYS A 331 -54.83 15.25 -35.80
N ILE A 332 -54.45 14.04 -35.39
CA ILE A 332 -55.25 12.83 -35.63
C ILE A 332 -56.61 12.95 -34.93
N GLN A 333 -56.63 13.38 -33.66
CA GLN A 333 -57.88 13.56 -32.90
C GLN A 333 -58.80 14.63 -33.52
N GLU A 334 -58.23 15.73 -34.03
CA GLU A 334 -58.97 16.76 -34.77
C GLU A 334 -59.61 16.18 -36.03
N MET A 335 -58.84 15.43 -36.84
CA MET A 335 -59.35 14.79 -38.06
C MET A 335 -60.48 13.80 -37.77
N VAL A 336 -60.34 12.96 -36.74
CA VAL A 336 -61.39 12.01 -36.31
C VAL A 336 -62.67 12.76 -35.92
N SER A 337 -62.53 13.83 -35.13
CA SER A 337 -63.68 14.66 -34.73
C SER A 337 -64.36 15.33 -35.94
N GLN A 338 -63.56 15.77 -36.92
CA GLN A 338 -64.05 16.34 -38.16
C GLN A 338 -64.79 15.29 -39.01
N GLU A 339 -64.23 14.09 -39.17
CA GLU A 339 -64.85 12.97 -39.88
C GLU A 339 -66.20 12.58 -39.25
N GLU A 340 -66.25 12.46 -37.91
CA GLU A 340 -67.51 12.20 -37.20
C GLU A 340 -68.54 13.31 -37.42
N SER A 341 -68.12 14.57 -37.48
CA SER A 341 -69.02 15.69 -37.80
C SER A 341 -69.53 15.64 -39.24
N GLN A 342 -68.67 15.29 -40.19
CA GLN A 342 -69.05 15.12 -41.60
C GLN A 342 -70.01 13.93 -41.75
N LYS A 343 -69.77 12.82 -41.05
CA LYS A 343 -70.66 11.67 -41.03
C LYS A 343 -72.05 12.04 -40.49
N ARG A 344 -72.12 12.80 -39.39
CA ARG A 344 -73.39 13.34 -38.88
C ARG A 344 -74.10 14.22 -39.90
N MET A 345 -73.37 15.09 -40.60
CA MET A 345 -73.92 15.93 -41.67
C MET A 345 -74.40 15.11 -42.86
N VAL A 346 -73.66 14.07 -43.27
CA VAL A 346 -74.07 13.14 -44.33
C VAL A 346 -75.34 12.40 -43.93
N SER A 347 -75.40 11.82 -42.73
CA SER A 347 -76.62 11.16 -42.24
C SER A 347 -77.81 12.11 -42.16
N GLN A 348 -77.60 13.39 -41.82
CA GLN A 348 -78.64 14.40 -41.86
C GLN A 348 -79.11 14.70 -43.29
N LEU A 349 -78.19 14.83 -44.24
CA LEU A 349 -78.52 15.03 -45.66
C LEU A 349 -79.23 13.79 -46.24
N GLU A 350 -78.80 12.58 -45.90
CA GLU A 350 -79.46 11.33 -46.29
C GLU A 350 -80.90 11.26 -45.75
N ALA A 351 -81.13 11.70 -44.51
CA ALA A 351 -82.47 11.80 -43.93
C ALA A 351 -83.33 12.85 -44.67
N GLN A 352 -82.77 14.02 -44.98
CA GLN A 352 -83.46 15.05 -45.78
C GLN A 352 -83.79 14.55 -47.19
N VAL A 353 -82.87 13.83 -47.83
CA VAL A 353 -83.12 13.20 -49.14
C VAL A 353 -84.24 12.18 -49.03
N SER A 354 -84.25 11.35 -47.97
CA SER A 354 -85.30 10.36 -47.74
C SER A 354 -86.67 11.02 -47.53
N GLU A 355 -86.75 12.09 -46.73
CA GLU A 355 -87.97 12.88 -46.52
C GLU A 355 -88.47 13.55 -47.81
N LEU A 356 -87.56 14.12 -48.60
CA LEU A 356 -87.91 14.71 -49.91
C LEU A 356 -88.39 13.64 -50.91
N VAL A 357 -87.82 12.42 -50.86
CA VAL A 357 -88.29 11.29 -51.67
C VAL A 357 -89.69 10.87 -51.26
N GLU A 358 -89.97 10.75 -49.95
CA GLU A 358 -91.31 10.42 -49.44
C GLU A 358 -92.36 11.47 -49.82
N GLN A 359 -92.02 12.77 -49.69
CA GLN A 359 -92.88 13.88 -50.15
C GLN A 359 -93.16 13.82 -51.66
N LEU A 360 -92.16 13.48 -52.47
CA LEU A 360 -92.32 13.32 -53.92
C LEU A 360 -93.21 12.12 -54.25
N GLU A 361 -93.08 11.01 -53.51
CA GLU A 361 -93.95 9.83 -53.65
C GLU A 361 -95.41 10.16 -53.30
N GLU A 362 -95.66 10.88 -52.20
CA GLU A 362 -97.00 11.34 -51.83
C GLU A 362 -97.60 12.28 -52.89
N GLU A 363 -96.85 13.28 -53.36
CA GLU A 363 -97.29 14.21 -54.41
C GLU A 363 -97.58 13.48 -55.72
N SER A 364 -96.74 12.52 -56.09
CA SER A 364 -96.96 11.66 -57.24
C SER A 364 -98.22 10.79 -57.08
N GLY A 365 -98.50 10.31 -55.87
CA GLY A 365 -99.72 9.57 -55.51
C GLY A 365 -100.96 10.44 -55.64
N PHE A 366 -100.96 11.65 -55.08
CA PHE A 366 -102.05 12.62 -55.23
C PHE A 366 -102.28 12.97 -56.71
N ARG A 367 -101.20 13.15 -57.49
CA ARG A 367 -101.29 13.42 -58.93
C ARG A 367 -101.90 12.24 -59.69
N GLN A 368 -101.52 11.00 -59.35
CA GLN A 368 -102.10 9.78 -59.91
C GLN A 368 -103.61 9.68 -59.61
N GLU A 369 -104.03 9.96 -58.39
CA GLU A 369 -105.44 9.98 -57.99
C GLU A 369 -106.24 11.08 -58.70
N ALA A 370 -105.67 12.28 -58.82
CA ALA A 370 -106.28 13.38 -59.57
C ALA A 370 -106.46 13.00 -61.04
N LEU A 371 -105.48 12.35 -61.65
CA LEU A 371 -105.56 11.84 -63.02
C LEU A 371 -106.66 10.78 -63.17
N GLN A 372 -106.78 9.82 -62.24
CA GLN A 372 -107.86 8.83 -62.26
C GLN A 372 -109.25 9.49 -62.12
N ARG A 373 -109.36 10.54 -61.30
CA ARG A 373 -110.60 11.30 -61.10
C ARG A 373 -110.97 12.10 -62.35
N ALA A 374 -109.99 12.70 -63.02
CA ALA A 374 -110.17 13.36 -64.32
C ALA A 374 -110.64 12.39 -65.40
N GLN A 375 -110.00 11.21 -65.52
CA GLN A 375 -110.42 10.17 -66.46
C GLN A 375 -111.85 9.66 -66.21
N LYS A 376 -112.27 9.54 -64.94
CA LYS A 376 -113.67 9.21 -64.61
C LYS A 376 -114.64 10.30 -65.05
N ALA A 377 -114.26 11.57 -64.89
CA ALA A 377 -115.06 12.71 -65.36
C ALA A 377 -115.13 12.76 -66.89
N GLU A 378 -114.02 12.50 -67.59
CA GLU A 378 -114.00 12.40 -69.06
C GLU A 378 -114.94 11.31 -69.58
N ARG A 379 -114.91 10.10 -69.00
CA ARG A 379 -115.86 9.03 -69.39
C ARG A 379 -117.32 9.43 -69.16
N ALA A 380 -117.62 10.12 -68.05
CA ALA A 380 -118.97 10.62 -67.79
C ALA A 380 -119.40 11.67 -68.83
N LEU A 381 -118.46 12.50 -69.28
CA LEU A 381 -118.67 13.51 -70.31
C LEU A 381 -118.88 12.88 -71.70
N GLU A 382 -118.09 11.87 -72.06
CA GLU A 382 -118.31 11.03 -73.25
C GLU A 382 -119.70 10.37 -73.23
N THR A 383 -120.13 9.87 -72.08
CA THR A 383 -121.46 9.24 -71.93
C THR A 383 -122.59 10.26 -72.12
N LEU A 384 -122.41 11.48 -71.61
CA LEU A 384 -123.36 12.58 -71.79
C LEU A 384 -123.38 13.09 -73.24
N GLN A 385 -122.22 13.19 -73.90
CA GLN A 385 -122.12 13.52 -75.33
C GLN A 385 -122.80 12.45 -76.19
N GLY A 386 -122.63 11.16 -75.89
CA GLY A 386 -123.34 10.08 -76.57
C GLY A 386 -124.87 10.14 -76.41
N ARG A 387 -125.35 10.63 -75.27
CA ARG A 387 -126.80 10.88 -75.07
C ARG A 387 -127.28 12.13 -75.82
N LEU A 388 -126.45 13.16 -75.92
CA LEU A 388 -126.76 14.39 -76.64
C LEU A 388 -126.88 14.12 -78.15
N THR A 389 -125.93 13.41 -78.74
CA THR A 389 -125.96 13.05 -80.17
C THR A 389 -127.14 12.15 -80.53
N HIS A 390 -127.55 11.26 -79.62
CA HIS A 390 -128.76 10.46 -79.82
C HIS A 390 -130.02 11.32 -79.85
N LEU A 391 -130.17 12.28 -78.92
CA LEU A 391 -131.31 13.20 -78.85
C LEU A 391 -131.33 14.19 -80.03
N GLU A 392 -130.16 14.63 -80.51
CA GLU A 392 -130.03 15.45 -81.73
C GLU A 392 -130.49 14.67 -82.98
N GLY A 393 -130.21 13.36 -83.06
CA GLY A 393 -130.71 12.49 -84.14
C GLY A 393 -132.24 12.29 -84.12
N GLU A 394 -132.86 12.25 -82.94
CA GLU A 394 -134.32 12.16 -82.79
C GLU A 394 -135.02 13.45 -83.23
N LEU A 395 -134.40 14.62 -83.04
CA LEU A 395 -134.95 15.91 -83.46
C LEU A 395 -134.95 16.06 -84.99
N VAL A 396 -133.87 15.64 -85.65
CA VAL A 396 -133.70 15.73 -87.11
C VAL A 396 -134.66 14.80 -87.86
N SER A 397 -134.95 13.62 -87.32
CA SER A 397 -135.92 12.68 -87.92
C SER A 397 -137.38 13.17 -87.79
N GLY A 398 -137.68 14.00 -86.78
CA GLY A 398 -138.99 14.64 -86.61
C GLY A 398 -139.27 15.78 -87.61
N ASP A 399 -138.24 16.51 -88.06
CA ASP A 399 -138.40 17.61 -89.02
C ASP A 399 -138.66 17.12 -90.46
N VAL A 400 -138.02 16.02 -90.88
CA VAL A 400 -138.20 15.42 -92.23
C VAL A 400 -139.61 14.85 -92.44
N LEU A 401 -140.29 14.43 -91.36
CA LEU A 401 -141.68 13.93 -91.41
C LEU A 401 -142.72 15.07 -91.57
N ARG A 402 -142.41 16.29 -91.09
CA ARG A 402 -143.29 17.45 -91.25
C ARG A 402 -143.26 18.02 -92.67
N ASP A 403 -142.10 17.98 -93.32
CA ASP A 403 -141.94 18.54 -94.66
C ASP A 403 -142.60 17.69 -95.77
N ASN A 404 -142.68 16.36 -95.61
CA ASN A 404 -143.36 15.47 -96.56
C ASN A 404 -144.91 15.62 -96.53
N LEU A 405 -145.50 15.99 -95.39
CA LEU A 405 -146.96 16.14 -95.24
C LEU A 405 -147.50 17.44 -95.85
N ASN A 406 -146.67 18.46 -96.05
CA ASN A 406 -147.08 19.74 -96.64
C ASN A 406 -147.04 19.75 -98.18
N PHE A 407 -146.24 18.89 -98.83
CA PHE A 407 -146.12 18.88 -100.28
C PHE A 407 -147.29 18.17 -101.00
N GLU A 408 -147.95 17.21 -100.35
CA GLU A 408 -149.08 16.48 -100.95
C GLU A 408 -150.43 17.22 -100.91
N LYS A 409 -150.57 18.29 -100.12
CA LYS A 409 -151.86 19.01 -99.94
C LYS A 409 -152.14 20.17 -100.90
N GLN A 410 -151.23 20.50 -101.83
CA GLN A 410 -151.43 21.61 -102.79
C GLN A 410 -151.69 21.17 -104.24
N LYS A 411 -151.99 19.89 -104.51
CA LYS A 411 -152.24 19.37 -105.86
C LYS A 411 -153.68 18.92 -106.16
N VAL A 412 -154.66 19.17 -105.29
CA VAL A 412 -156.09 18.87 -105.55
C VAL A 412 -156.97 19.93 -104.88
N ILE A 413 -157.93 20.50 -105.66
CA ILE A 413 -158.86 21.63 -105.37
C ILE A 413 -158.31 22.96 -105.92
N THR A 414 -158.70 23.46 -107.11
CA THR A 414 -160.05 23.86 -107.59
C THR A 414 -160.64 25.04 -106.82
#